data_AF-A0A5B7YJ90-F1
#
_entry.id   AF-A0A5B7YJ90-F1
#
_cell.length_a   1.000
_cell.length_b   1.000
_cell.length_c   1.000
_cell.angle_alpha   90.00
_cell.angle_beta   90.00
_cell.angle_gamma   90.00
#
_symmetry.space_group_name_H-M   'P 1'
#
loop_
_entity.id
_entity.type
_entity.pdbx_description
1 polymer ?
#
loop_
_entity_poly.entity_id
_entity_poly.type
_entity_poly.pdbx_seq_one_letter_code
_entity_poly.pdbx_strand_id
1 'polypeptide(L)'
;MSARHTLAIVGAGPTTLMFLNELLQLATVLLRDLDITVFEASDSPGRGFAFGDDAIHPCLLSNNTPDEIPVLTMPFSQWYRQENRKPEKAEDVHSNVVTRAAIGAYFSFSYKIIFQKLIERGLAIRHEKNTVVENLKRCPQGIQLSLNSGNSEYFEKVFINYGKERSGGTLNNTLQPYPVARYANASLKTYTVIGTSLTGIDCVTGIAHTRGAFTYHNNKLVYNSPEEWTVNLFSSHGTFPRIWYSSHYKDPRGHLNENLRF
;
A
#
# COMPACT_ATOMS: atom_id res chain seq x y z
N MET A 1 14.64 2.01 -38.21
CA MET A 1 14.42 2.27 -36.78
C MET A 1 14.89 1.02 -36.03
N SER A 2 15.73 1.15 -35.01
CA SER A 2 16.09 0.02 -34.15
C SER A 2 14.82 -0.55 -33.51
N ALA A 3 14.68 -1.88 -33.44
CA ALA A 3 13.57 -2.50 -32.71
C ALA A 3 13.68 -2.15 -31.23
N ARG A 4 12.58 -1.72 -30.60
CA ARG A 4 12.54 -1.46 -29.16
C ARG A 4 12.36 -2.77 -28.40
N HIS A 5 13.02 -2.88 -27.25
CA HIS A 5 12.81 -3.95 -26.30
C HIS A 5 11.45 -3.79 -25.61
N THR A 6 10.58 -4.78 -25.76
CA THR A 6 9.22 -4.75 -25.20
C THR A 6 9.17 -5.39 -23.82
N LEU A 7 8.67 -4.63 -22.84
CA LEU A 7 8.52 -5.05 -21.44
C LEU A 7 7.08 -4.88 -20.98
N ALA A 8 6.44 -5.97 -20.57
CA ALA A 8 5.21 -5.89 -19.78
C ALA A 8 5.53 -5.77 -18.30
N ILE A 9 4.77 -4.97 -17.57
CA ILE A 9 4.75 -4.95 -16.11
C ILE A 9 3.35 -5.34 -15.66
N VAL A 10 3.23 -6.42 -14.88
CA VAL A 10 1.94 -6.89 -14.36
C VAL A 10 1.78 -6.42 -12.92
N GLY A 11 0.84 -5.51 -12.69
CA GLY A 11 0.60 -4.81 -11.43
C GLY A 11 1.25 -3.42 -11.41
N ALA A 12 0.51 -2.40 -10.98
CA ALA A 12 0.94 -1.02 -10.87
C ALA A 12 1.03 -0.54 -9.40
N GLY A 13 1.35 -1.43 -8.46
CA GLY A 13 1.54 -1.09 -7.05
C GLY A 13 2.86 -0.34 -6.74
N PRO A 14 3.21 -0.18 -5.45
CA PRO A 14 4.37 0.59 -5.01
C PRO A 14 5.69 0.13 -5.63
N THR A 15 5.92 -1.17 -5.79
CA THR A 15 7.16 -1.67 -6.43
C THR A 15 7.27 -1.22 -7.90
N THR A 16 6.16 -1.17 -8.65
CA THR A 16 6.15 -0.63 -10.03
C THR A 16 6.40 0.87 -10.01
N LEU A 17 5.81 1.59 -9.05
CA LEU A 17 6.09 3.01 -8.86
C LEU A 17 7.58 3.29 -8.60
N MET A 18 8.22 2.53 -7.71
CA MET A 18 9.66 2.64 -7.45
C MET A 18 10.48 2.32 -8.71
N PHE A 19 10.12 1.25 -9.43
CA PHE A 19 10.78 0.91 -10.70
C PHE A 19 10.70 2.06 -11.72
N LEU A 20 9.52 2.65 -11.91
CA LEU A 20 9.35 3.80 -12.81
C LEU A 20 10.14 5.03 -12.34
N ASN A 21 10.25 5.24 -11.02
CA ASN A 21 11.07 6.31 -10.46
C ASN A 21 12.56 6.13 -10.77
N GLU A 22 13.07 4.89 -10.69
CA GLU A 22 14.45 4.58 -11.06
C GLU A 22 14.71 4.79 -12.56
N LEU A 23 13.73 4.52 -13.43
CA LEU A 23 13.86 4.83 -14.86
C LEU A 23 14.06 6.33 -15.12
N LEU A 24 13.52 7.22 -14.26
CA LEU A 24 13.78 8.66 -14.36
C LEU A 24 15.22 9.05 -14.08
N GLN A 25 16.04 8.17 -13.52
CA GLN A 25 17.46 8.42 -13.26
C GLN A 25 18.36 7.92 -14.41
N LEU A 26 17.84 7.07 -15.31
CA LEU A 26 18.61 6.55 -16.44
C LEU A 26 18.85 7.60 -17.52
N ALA A 27 19.92 7.44 -18.30
CA ALA A 27 20.20 8.29 -19.45
C ALA A 27 19.10 8.18 -20.52
N THR A 28 18.72 9.30 -21.14
CA THR A 28 17.62 9.34 -22.12
C THR A 28 17.82 8.41 -23.31
N VAL A 29 19.07 8.13 -23.71
CA VAL A 29 19.36 7.17 -24.79
C VAL A 29 18.84 5.77 -24.46
N LEU A 30 18.98 5.33 -23.20
CA LEU A 30 18.51 4.01 -22.76
C LEU A 30 16.98 3.90 -22.77
N LEU A 31 16.28 5.01 -22.54
CA LEU A 31 14.82 5.03 -22.52
C LEU A 31 14.21 4.90 -23.93
N ARG A 32 14.91 5.34 -24.97
CA ARG A 32 14.38 5.35 -26.35
C ARG A 32 14.27 3.95 -26.98
N ASP A 33 15.08 3.03 -26.46
CA ASP A 33 15.13 1.64 -26.90
C ASP A 33 14.13 0.75 -26.13
N LEU A 34 13.36 1.30 -25.18
CA LEU A 34 12.38 0.58 -24.38
C LEU A 34 10.95 0.90 -24.82
N ASP A 35 10.10 -0.12 -24.82
CA ASP A 35 8.64 -0.02 -24.95
C ASP A 35 7.99 -0.76 -23.76
N ILE A 36 7.34 -0.01 -22.88
CA ILE A 36 6.79 -0.52 -21.62
C ILE A 36 5.26 -0.49 -21.66
N THR A 37 4.63 -1.61 -21.35
CA THR A 37 3.18 -1.65 -21.07
C THR A 37 2.97 -2.06 -19.62
N VAL A 38 2.32 -1.21 -18.84
CA VAL A 38 1.91 -1.51 -17.46
C VAL A 38 0.47 -2.00 -17.48
N PHE A 39 0.19 -3.16 -16.91
CA PHE A 39 -1.14 -3.72 -16.74
C PHE A 39 -1.55 -3.63 -15.27
N GLU A 40 -2.73 -3.08 -14.99
CA GLU A 40 -3.27 -2.96 -13.64
C GLU A 40 -4.74 -3.39 -13.62
N ALA A 41 -5.10 -4.24 -12.66
CA ALA A 41 -6.44 -4.77 -12.51
C ALA A 41 -7.46 -3.71 -12.05
N SER A 42 -6.98 -2.65 -11.39
CA SER A 42 -7.78 -1.51 -10.91
C SER A 42 -7.62 -0.26 -11.78
N ASP A 43 -8.33 0.82 -11.41
CA ASP A 43 -8.19 2.14 -12.04
C ASP A 43 -7.19 3.07 -11.31
N SER A 44 -6.62 2.59 -10.20
CA SER A 44 -5.93 3.36 -9.16
C SER A 44 -4.46 2.93 -9.00
N PRO A 45 -3.57 3.29 -9.95
CA PRO A 45 -2.16 2.92 -9.88
C PRO A 45 -1.41 3.63 -8.75
N GLY A 46 -0.22 3.09 -8.47
CA GLY A 46 0.75 3.57 -7.48
C GLY A 46 0.46 3.05 -6.07
N ARG A 47 -0.81 2.99 -5.68
CA ARG A 47 -1.22 2.62 -4.32
C ARG A 47 -0.95 1.15 -4.01
N GLY A 48 -1.39 0.26 -4.90
CA GLY A 48 -1.49 -1.17 -4.60
C GLY A 48 -2.47 -1.46 -3.45
N PHE A 49 -2.70 -2.75 -3.18
CA PHE A 49 -3.69 -3.18 -2.20
C PHE A 49 -3.43 -2.65 -0.78
N ALA A 50 -2.17 -2.61 -0.34
CA ALA A 50 -1.78 -2.20 1.00
C ALA A 50 -1.97 -0.69 1.29
N PHE A 51 -2.34 0.10 0.29
CA PHE A 51 -2.65 1.52 0.43
C PHE A 51 -3.92 1.94 -0.35
N GLY A 52 -4.72 0.97 -0.81
CA GLY A 52 -5.92 1.19 -1.61
C GLY A 52 -7.19 1.42 -0.78
N ASP A 53 -8.14 2.16 -1.34
CA ASP A 53 -9.38 2.58 -0.66
C ASP A 53 -10.28 1.38 -0.32
N ASP A 54 -10.32 0.38 -1.22
CA ASP A 54 -11.16 -0.79 -1.05
C ASP A 54 -10.75 -1.65 0.15
N ALA A 55 -9.47 -1.66 0.51
CA ALA A 55 -8.93 -2.56 1.52
C ALA A 55 -8.86 -1.94 2.92
N ILE A 56 -8.80 -0.61 3.03
CA ILE A 56 -8.27 0.07 4.22
C ILE A 56 -9.27 1.09 4.74
N HIS A 57 -9.63 0.98 6.02
CA HIS A 57 -10.37 2.05 6.68
C HIS A 57 -9.50 3.32 6.73
N PRO A 58 -9.99 4.53 6.35
CA PRO A 58 -9.15 5.72 6.16
C PRO A 58 -8.31 6.13 7.38
N CYS A 59 -8.77 5.80 8.57
CA CYS A 59 -8.07 6.06 9.83
C CYS A 59 -7.00 5.01 10.19
N LEU A 60 -6.82 3.94 9.41
CA LEU A 60 -5.78 2.95 9.68
C LEU A 60 -4.41 3.58 9.53
N LEU A 61 -3.64 3.45 10.61
CA LEU A 61 -2.32 4.02 10.73
C LEU A 61 -1.30 3.19 9.95
N SER A 62 -0.31 3.86 9.40
CA SER A 62 0.88 3.25 8.82
C SER A 62 1.85 2.88 9.93
N ASN A 63 2.59 1.80 9.71
CA ASN A 63 3.77 1.47 10.52
C ASN A 63 4.99 2.31 10.13
N ASN A 64 4.94 3.00 8.99
CA ASN A 64 6.00 3.89 8.51
C ASN A 64 5.74 5.34 8.94
N THR A 65 6.80 6.03 9.37
CA THR A 65 6.79 7.47 9.60
C THR A 65 6.94 8.25 8.30
N PRO A 66 6.62 9.56 8.27
CA PRO A 66 6.79 10.41 7.09
C PRO A 66 8.19 10.35 6.44
N ASP A 67 9.24 10.27 7.26
CA ASP A 67 10.65 10.21 6.87
C ASP A 67 11.08 8.84 6.32
N GLU A 68 10.33 7.79 6.63
CA GLU A 68 10.54 6.44 6.10
C GLU A 68 9.87 6.23 4.73
N ILE A 69 9.03 7.17 4.29
CA ILE A 69 8.41 7.11 2.96
C ILE A 69 9.42 7.57 1.91
N PRO A 70 9.68 6.76 0.86
CA PRO A 70 10.63 7.12 -0.18
C PRO A 70 10.30 8.47 -0.83
N VAL A 71 11.34 9.28 -1.04
CA VAL A 71 11.21 10.53 -1.79
C VAL A 71 11.09 10.20 -3.27
N LEU A 72 9.89 10.40 -3.82
CA LEU A 72 9.58 10.16 -5.23
C LEU A 72 9.62 11.49 -6.01
N THR A 73 8.49 12.20 -6.04
CA THR A 73 8.38 13.49 -6.74
C THR A 73 8.84 14.66 -5.87
N MET A 74 8.63 14.53 -4.56
CA MET A 74 9.03 15.43 -3.48
C MET A 74 8.89 14.68 -2.15
N PRO A 75 9.46 15.15 -1.02
CA PRO A 75 9.27 14.51 0.29
C PRO A 75 7.79 14.35 0.65
N PHE A 76 7.42 13.22 1.26
CA PHE A 76 6.03 12.95 1.66
C PHE A 76 5.45 14.06 2.54
N SER A 77 6.21 14.54 3.53
CA SER A 77 5.76 15.60 4.44
C SER A 77 5.49 16.92 3.72
N GLN A 78 6.28 17.24 2.69
CA GLN A 78 6.06 18.41 1.85
C GLN A 78 4.76 18.26 1.05
N TRP A 79 4.57 17.12 0.37
CA TRP A 79 3.33 16.84 -0.37
C TRP A 79 2.11 16.88 0.56
N TYR A 80 2.19 16.24 1.73
CA TYR A 80 1.08 16.13 2.67
C TYR A 80 0.63 17.50 3.20
N ARG A 81 1.59 18.42 3.47
CA ARG A 81 1.25 19.80 3.86
C ARG A 81 0.56 20.56 2.73
N GLN A 82 1.03 20.40 1.50
CA GLN A 82 0.44 21.05 0.33
C GLN A 82 -1.00 20.59 0.09
N GLU A 83 -1.23 19.26 0.12
CA GLU A 83 -2.55 18.67 -0.07
C GLU A 83 -3.55 19.12 1.01
N ASN A 84 -3.10 19.20 2.26
CA ASN A 84 -3.94 19.58 3.41
C ASN A 84 -3.94 21.10 3.72
N ARG A 85 -3.32 21.94 2.87
CA ARG A 85 -3.21 23.40 3.06
C ARG A 85 -2.68 23.81 4.44
N LYS A 86 -1.74 23.05 5.00
CA LYS A 86 -1.14 23.35 6.32
C LYS A 86 0.01 24.38 6.18
N PRO A 87 0.13 25.36 7.11
CA PRO A 87 1.23 26.32 7.08
C PRO A 87 2.58 25.65 7.39
N GLU A 88 3.65 26.19 6.79
CA GLU A 88 5.02 25.63 6.86
C GLU A 88 5.62 25.63 8.28
N LYS A 89 5.12 26.51 9.17
CA LYS A 89 5.56 26.67 10.57
C LYS A 89 4.62 26.03 11.60
N ALA A 90 3.66 25.21 11.19
CA ALA A 90 2.95 24.39 12.17
C ALA A 90 3.99 23.44 12.78
N GLU A 91 4.38 23.65 14.04
CA GLU A 91 5.09 22.64 14.79
C GLU A 91 4.21 21.38 14.74
N ASP A 92 4.64 20.36 13.99
CA ASP A 92 3.97 19.07 13.92
C ASP A 92 4.24 18.34 15.24
N VAL A 93 3.73 18.87 16.36
CA VAL A 93 4.04 18.41 17.71
C VAL A 93 3.60 16.96 17.95
N HIS A 94 2.84 16.31 17.04
CA HIS A 94 2.38 14.94 17.31
C HIS A 94 2.21 13.93 16.16
N SER A 95 2.42 14.19 14.87
CA SER A 95 2.14 13.14 13.86
C SER A 95 3.39 12.48 13.27
N ASN A 96 4.16 11.78 14.10
CA ASN A 96 5.08 10.74 13.60
C ASN A 96 4.33 9.61 12.87
N VAL A 97 3.01 9.53 13.03
CA VAL A 97 2.19 8.47 12.47
C VAL A 97 1.26 9.04 11.41
N VAL A 98 1.33 8.49 10.20
CA VAL A 98 0.49 8.85 9.04
C VAL A 98 -0.49 7.74 8.74
N THR A 99 -1.60 8.03 8.07
CA THR A 99 -2.54 6.98 7.65
C THR A 99 -2.03 6.28 6.39
N ARG A 100 -2.36 5.00 6.24
CA ARG A 100 -2.08 4.26 5.00
C ARG A 100 -2.78 4.90 3.80
N ALA A 101 -3.98 5.46 4.01
CA ALA A 101 -4.69 6.22 2.99
C ALA A 101 -3.90 7.45 2.50
N ALA A 102 -3.27 8.20 3.41
CA ALA A 102 -2.42 9.34 3.03
C ALA A 102 -1.21 8.90 2.20
N ILE A 103 -0.56 7.79 2.55
CA ILE A 103 0.54 7.20 1.77
C ILE A 103 0.04 6.76 0.39
N GLY A 104 -1.12 6.10 0.32
CA GLY A 104 -1.74 5.71 -0.95
C GLY A 104 -2.00 6.90 -1.86
N ALA A 105 -2.56 7.98 -1.33
CA ALA A 105 -2.76 9.21 -2.07
C ALA A 105 -1.44 9.80 -2.59
N TYR A 106 -0.38 9.83 -1.77
CA TYR A 106 0.96 10.26 -2.19
C TYR A 106 1.54 9.39 -3.32
N PHE A 107 1.41 8.07 -3.23
CA PHE A 107 1.89 7.15 -4.26
C PHE A 107 1.13 7.28 -5.56
N SER A 108 -0.19 7.46 -5.50
CA SER A 108 -1.02 7.70 -6.68
C SER A 108 -0.66 9.02 -7.38
N PHE A 109 -0.49 10.09 -6.59
CA PHE A 109 0.00 11.37 -7.07
C PHE A 109 1.38 11.24 -7.74
N SER A 110 2.31 10.57 -7.06
CA SER A 110 3.68 10.38 -7.56
C SER A 110 3.71 9.54 -8.82
N TYR A 111 2.89 8.48 -8.91
CA TYR A 111 2.77 7.66 -10.11
C TYR A 111 2.38 8.49 -11.33
N LYS A 112 1.33 9.31 -11.21
CA LYS A 112 0.85 10.16 -12.31
C LYS A 112 1.95 11.08 -12.84
N ILE A 113 2.69 11.73 -11.94
CA ILE A 113 3.76 12.66 -12.32
C ILE A 113 4.95 11.91 -12.93
N ILE A 114 5.38 10.82 -12.31
CA ILE A 114 6.53 10.03 -12.79
C ILE A 114 6.24 9.45 -14.17
N PHE A 115 5.05 8.89 -14.36
CA PHE A 115 4.60 8.33 -15.63
C PHE A 115 4.64 9.40 -16.74
N GLN A 116 4.10 10.58 -16.47
CA GLN A 116 4.11 11.70 -17.41
C GLN A 116 5.53 12.17 -17.74
N LYS A 117 6.41 12.29 -16.73
CA LYS A 117 7.81 12.66 -16.94
C LYS A 117 8.56 11.64 -17.80
N LEU A 118 8.28 10.34 -17.66
CA LEU A 118 8.88 9.32 -18.52
C LEU A 118 8.49 9.48 -19.99
N ILE A 119 7.21 9.77 -20.26
CA ILE A 119 6.72 10.09 -21.62
C ILE A 119 7.46 11.32 -22.18
N GLU A 120 7.57 12.39 -21.39
CA GLU A 120 8.27 13.63 -21.79
C GLU A 120 9.75 13.40 -22.08
N ARG A 121 10.37 12.42 -21.40
CA ARG A 121 11.75 11.99 -21.66
C ARG A 121 11.88 11.07 -22.89
N GLY A 122 10.77 10.75 -23.56
CA GLY A 122 10.75 9.96 -24.79
C GLY A 122 10.69 8.45 -24.60
N LEU A 123 10.38 7.97 -23.38
CA LEU A 123 10.06 6.56 -23.16
C LEU A 123 8.72 6.24 -23.84
N ALA A 124 8.67 5.17 -24.64
CA ALA A 124 7.40 4.62 -25.07
C ALA A 124 6.81 3.82 -23.92
N ILE A 125 5.79 4.39 -23.26
CA ILE A 125 5.12 3.76 -22.13
C ILE A 125 3.61 3.98 -22.22
N ARG A 126 2.84 2.92 -21.98
CA ARG A 126 1.38 2.98 -21.82
C ARG A 126 0.94 2.22 -20.57
N HIS A 127 -0.27 2.54 -20.12
CA HIS A 127 -0.85 1.95 -18.93
C HIS A 127 -2.27 1.47 -19.22
N GLU A 128 -2.44 0.16 -19.18
CA GLU A 128 -3.71 -0.56 -19.33
C GLU A 128 -4.34 -0.76 -17.96
N LYS A 129 -5.27 0.13 -17.62
CA LYS A 129 -6.08 0.06 -16.40
C LYS A 129 -7.21 -0.95 -16.56
N ASN A 130 -7.79 -1.41 -15.45
CA ASN A 130 -8.90 -2.36 -15.44
C ASN A 130 -8.63 -3.63 -16.28
N THR A 131 -7.36 -3.99 -16.42
CA THR A 131 -6.88 -5.06 -17.28
C THR A 131 -6.20 -6.12 -16.43
N VAL A 132 -6.85 -7.28 -16.33
CA VAL A 132 -6.34 -8.41 -15.57
C VAL A 132 -5.55 -9.30 -16.52
N VAL A 133 -4.31 -9.59 -16.15
CA VAL A 133 -3.49 -10.61 -16.82
C VAL A 133 -3.81 -11.96 -16.18
N GLU A 134 -4.52 -12.81 -16.91
CA GLU A 134 -5.03 -14.09 -16.41
C GLU A 134 -4.00 -15.22 -16.54
N ASN A 135 -3.14 -15.14 -17.55
CA ASN A 135 -2.15 -16.18 -17.82
C ASN A 135 -0.91 -15.64 -18.53
N LEU A 136 0.22 -16.30 -18.31
CA LEU A 136 1.49 -16.05 -19.00
C LEU A 136 1.97 -17.36 -19.64
N LYS A 137 2.27 -17.30 -20.94
CA LYS A 137 2.80 -18.45 -21.68
C LYS A 137 4.05 -18.07 -22.44
N ARG A 138 5.13 -18.83 -22.25
CA ARG A 138 6.35 -18.67 -23.05
C ARG A 138 6.14 -19.30 -24.44
N CYS A 139 6.42 -18.52 -25.48
CA CYS A 139 6.27 -18.86 -26.88
C CYS A 139 7.57 -18.53 -27.65
N PRO A 140 7.77 -19.03 -28.88
CA PRO A 140 8.93 -18.66 -29.70
C PRO A 140 9.06 -17.15 -29.96
N GLN A 141 7.93 -16.43 -30.01
CA GLN A 141 7.86 -14.99 -30.27
C GLN A 141 8.08 -14.12 -29.02
N GLY A 142 8.20 -14.71 -27.83
CA GLY A 142 8.28 -13.99 -26.56
C GLY A 142 7.38 -14.60 -25.49
N ILE A 143 6.94 -13.78 -24.53
CA ILE A 143 6.00 -14.15 -23.49
C ILE A 143 4.62 -13.59 -23.87
N GLN A 144 3.66 -14.48 -24.05
CA GLN A 144 2.26 -14.15 -24.30
C GLN A 144 1.55 -13.88 -22.98
N LEU A 145 0.85 -12.75 -22.88
CA LEU A 145 -0.08 -12.42 -21.81
C LEU A 145 -1.50 -12.64 -22.31
N SER A 146 -2.29 -13.42 -21.60
CA SER A 146 -3.75 -13.52 -21.82
C SER A 146 -4.46 -12.54 -20.90
N LEU A 147 -5.35 -11.73 -21.48
CA LEU A 147 -6.06 -10.66 -20.78
C LEU A 147 -7.53 -11.05 -20.54
N ASN A 148 -8.14 -10.49 -19.51
CA ASN A 148 -9.57 -10.66 -19.21
C ASN A 148 -10.53 -10.23 -20.34
N SER A 149 -10.05 -9.43 -21.30
CA SER A 149 -10.83 -9.10 -22.49
C SER A 149 -10.91 -10.25 -23.51
N GLY A 150 -10.20 -11.36 -23.29
CA GLY A 150 -9.99 -12.44 -24.25
C GLY A 150 -8.85 -12.17 -25.24
N ASN A 151 -8.26 -10.98 -25.23
CA ASN A 151 -7.13 -10.63 -26.09
C ASN A 151 -5.82 -11.24 -25.58
N SER A 152 -4.82 -11.28 -26.45
CA SER A 152 -3.46 -11.63 -26.08
C SER A 152 -2.46 -10.62 -26.62
N GLU A 153 -1.41 -10.38 -25.84
CA GLU A 153 -0.30 -9.51 -26.21
C GLU A 153 1.04 -10.22 -25.97
N TYR A 154 2.09 -9.80 -26.69
CA TYR A 154 3.40 -10.46 -26.66
C TYR A 154 4.50 -9.47 -26.27
N PHE A 155 5.39 -9.90 -25.38
CA PHE A 155 6.50 -9.10 -24.88
C PHE A 155 7.79 -9.91 -24.80
N GLU A 156 8.94 -9.27 -24.98
CA GLU A 156 10.25 -9.90 -24.79
C GLU A 156 10.48 -10.28 -23.32
N LYS A 157 10.06 -9.39 -22.41
CA LYS A 157 10.20 -9.54 -20.96
C LYS A 157 8.90 -9.22 -20.26
N VAL A 158 8.70 -9.84 -19.11
CA VAL A 158 7.58 -9.55 -18.22
C VAL A 158 8.12 -9.39 -16.80
N PHE A 159 7.84 -8.24 -16.19
CA PHE A 159 8.08 -8.00 -14.79
C PHE A 159 6.78 -8.23 -14.01
N ILE A 160 6.78 -9.25 -13.16
CA ILE A 160 5.60 -9.67 -12.41
C ILE A 160 5.62 -9.02 -11.03
N ASN A 161 4.65 -8.14 -10.78
CA ASN A 161 4.53 -7.37 -9.55
C ASN A 161 3.05 -7.19 -9.12
N TYR A 162 2.26 -8.26 -9.17
CA TYR A 162 0.85 -8.22 -8.77
C TYR A 162 0.65 -8.24 -7.24
N GLY A 163 1.74 -8.22 -6.47
CA GLY A 163 1.73 -8.31 -5.01
C GLY A 163 1.66 -9.76 -4.51
N LYS A 164 1.57 -9.92 -3.18
CA LYS A 164 1.44 -11.24 -2.57
C LYS A 164 -0.03 -11.63 -2.54
N GLU A 165 -0.37 -12.72 -3.23
CA GLU A 165 -1.64 -13.42 -3.03
C GLU A 165 -1.75 -13.77 -1.54
N ARG A 166 -2.93 -13.55 -0.92
CA ARG A 166 -3.19 -14.02 0.44
C ARG A 166 -3.31 -15.54 0.42
N SER A 167 -2.18 -16.22 0.31
CA SER A 167 -2.07 -17.66 0.45
C SER A 167 -2.42 -18.03 1.89
N GLY A 168 -3.68 -18.38 2.10
CA GLY A 168 -4.22 -18.81 3.37
C GLY A 168 -5.73 -18.92 3.23
N GLY A 169 -6.21 -20.15 3.11
CA GLY A 169 -7.65 -20.42 3.24
C GLY A 169 -8.13 -19.77 4.53
N THR A 170 -9.26 -19.07 4.47
CA THR A 170 -9.95 -18.66 5.69
C THR A 170 -10.21 -19.93 6.51
N LEU A 171 -9.88 -19.89 7.80
CA LEU A 171 -10.43 -20.89 8.72
C LEU A 171 -11.95 -20.90 8.53
N ASN A 172 -12.58 -22.08 8.64
CA ASN A 172 -14.03 -22.18 8.48
C ASN A 172 -14.72 -21.15 9.40
N ASN A 173 -15.73 -20.45 8.86
CA ASN A 173 -16.48 -19.41 9.55
C ASN A 173 -15.67 -18.18 10.00
N THR A 174 -14.56 -17.85 9.32
CA THR A 174 -13.81 -16.60 9.55
C THR A 174 -13.89 -15.64 8.38
N LEU A 175 -13.74 -14.34 8.68
CA LEU A 175 -13.64 -13.28 7.69
C LEU A 175 -12.18 -12.87 7.50
N GLN A 176 -11.81 -12.53 6.27
CA GLN A 176 -10.51 -11.91 5.99
C GLN A 176 -10.43 -10.55 6.70
N PRO A 177 -9.25 -10.14 7.20
CA PRO A 177 -9.12 -8.91 7.99
C PRO A 177 -9.26 -7.63 7.14
N TYR A 178 -9.14 -7.75 5.81
CA TYR A 178 -9.50 -6.68 4.88
C TYR A 178 -10.53 -7.20 3.86
N PRO A 179 -11.47 -6.35 3.44
CA PRO A 179 -11.63 -4.96 3.86
C PRO A 179 -12.31 -4.83 5.23
N VAL A 180 -11.87 -3.88 6.05
CA VAL A 180 -12.37 -3.75 7.44
C VAL A 180 -13.89 -3.48 7.48
N ALA A 181 -14.40 -2.72 6.51
CA ALA A 181 -15.82 -2.39 6.39
C ALA A 181 -16.74 -3.63 6.31
N ARG A 182 -16.22 -4.79 5.89
CA ARG A 182 -16.98 -6.04 5.77
C ARG A 182 -17.51 -6.56 7.11
N TYR A 183 -16.83 -6.26 8.21
CA TYR A 183 -17.22 -6.70 9.55
C TYR A 183 -17.41 -5.55 10.54
N ALA A 184 -16.72 -4.43 10.36
CA ALA A 184 -16.79 -3.32 11.31
C ALA A 184 -18.19 -2.69 11.39
N ASN A 185 -18.93 -2.65 10.28
CA ASN A 185 -20.29 -2.10 10.21
C ASN A 185 -21.37 -3.02 10.78
N ALA A 186 -21.03 -4.26 11.13
CA ALA A 186 -22.01 -5.19 11.68
C ALA A 186 -22.44 -4.75 13.09
N SER A 187 -23.74 -4.84 13.41
CA SER A 187 -24.28 -4.58 14.75
C SER A 187 -23.95 -5.71 15.74
N LEU A 188 -22.67 -6.03 15.88
CA LEU A 188 -22.16 -7.05 16.80
C LEU A 188 -21.73 -6.40 18.11
N LYS A 189 -22.02 -7.08 19.23
CA LYS A 189 -21.52 -6.68 20.56
C LYS A 189 -20.15 -7.27 20.89
N THR A 190 -19.75 -8.32 20.19
CA THR A 190 -18.49 -9.05 20.44
C THR A 190 -17.82 -9.38 19.13
N TYR A 191 -16.53 -9.07 19.05
CA TYR A 191 -15.65 -9.40 17.93
C TYR A 191 -14.52 -10.31 18.40
N THR A 192 -14.15 -11.28 17.56
CA THR A 192 -13.03 -12.18 17.80
C THR A 192 -12.01 -11.98 16.68
N VAL A 193 -10.82 -11.51 17.04
CA VAL A 193 -9.71 -11.30 16.10
C VAL A 193 -8.65 -12.36 16.35
N ILE A 194 -8.39 -13.18 15.32
CA ILE A 194 -7.35 -14.22 15.37
C ILE A 194 -6.05 -13.62 14.83
N GLY A 195 -5.08 -13.45 15.71
CA GLY A 195 -3.78 -12.85 15.41
C GLY A 195 -3.62 -11.46 16.04
N THR A 196 -2.44 -11.22 16.61
CA THR A 196 -2.08 -9.93 17.22
C THR A 196 -1.16 -9.08 16.37
N SER A 197 -0.80 -9.49 15.13
CA SER A 197 0.05 -8.70 14.24
C SER A 197 -0.56 -7.33 13.89
N LEU A 198 0.18 -6.46 13.19
CA LEU A 198 -0.35 -5.16 12.73
C LEU A 198 -1.71 -5.29 12.03
N THR A 199 -1.91 -6.32 11.21
CA THR A 199 -3.20 -6.62 10.59
C THR A 199 -4.32 -6.89 11.61
N GLY A 200 -4.03 -7.56 12.73
CA GLY A 200 -5.00 -7.76 13.82
C GLY A 200 -5.32 -6.45 14.53
N ILE A 201 -4.31 -5.59 14.75
CA ILE A 201 -4.50 -4.23 15.29
C ILE A 201 -5.35 -3.38 14.34
N ASP A 202 -5.17 -3.53 13.03
CA ASP A 202 -5.96 -2.84 12.00
C ASP A 202 -7.44 -3.23 12.06
N CYS A 203 -7.74 -4.51 12.30
CA CYS A 203 -9.12 -4.94 12.54
C CYS A 203 -9.74 -4.20 13.73
N VAL A 204 -9.03 -4.18 14.86
CA VAL A 204 -9.51 -3.59 16.11
C VAL A 204 -9.72 -2.08 15.96
N THR A 205 -8.74 -1.38 15.40
CA THR A 205 -8.80 0.07 15.21
C THR A 205 -9.91 0.45 14.22
N GLY A 206 -10.08 -0.30 13.13
CA GLY A 206 -11.18 -0.05 12.19
C GLY A 206 -12.56 -0.33 12.80
N ILE A 207 -12.72 -1.38 13.62
CA ILE A 207 -13.95 -1.60 14.41
C ILE A 207 -14.19 -0.42 15.36
N ALA A 208 -13.16 0.01 16.11
CA ALA A 208 -13.29 1.09 17.08
C ALA A 208 -13.72 2.41 16.41
N HIS A 209 -13.09 2.77 15.28
CA HIS A 209 -13.45 3.95 14.50
C HIS A 209 -14.85 3.89 13.86
N THR A 210 -15.35 2.68 13.59
CA THR A 210 -16.71 2.51 13.07
C THR A 210 -17.75 2.58 14.19
N ARG A 211 -17.42 2.03 15.36
CA ARG A 211 -18.34 1.93 16.51
C ARG A 211 -18.30 3.15 17.42
N GLY A 212 -17.40 4.10 17.23
CA GLY A 212 -17.24 5.22 18.14
C GLY A 212 -16.21 6.23 17.64
N ALA A 213 -15.82 7.13 18.53
CA ALA A 213 -14.88 8.20 18.22
C ALA A 213 -13.80 8.30 19.29
N PHE A 214 -12.60 8.65 18.84
CA PHE A 214 -11.50 9.03 19.71
C PHE A 214 -11.44 10.55 19.81
N THR A 215 -11.50 11.09 21.02
CA THR A 215 -11.46 12.52 21.31
C THR A 215 -10.40 12.83 22.35
N TYR A 216 -9.67 13.93 22.17
CA TYR A 216 -8.71 14.38 23.17
C TYR A 216 -9.42 15.15 24.29
N HIS A 217 -9.22 14.71 25.53
CA HIS A 217 -9.62 15.44 26.74
C HIS A 217 -8.42 15.54 27.67
N ASN A 218 -8.02 16.77 28.04
CA ASN A 218 -6.87 17.03 28.93
C ASN A 218 -5.59 16.27 28.49
N ASN A 219 -5.23 16.38 27.20
CA ASN A 219 -4.10 15.68 26.57
C ASN A 219 -4.13 14.14 26.67
N LYS A 220 -5.29 13.55 26.97
CA LYS A 220 -5.52 12.10 26.93
C LYS A 220 -6.47 11.76 25.80
N LEU A 221 -6.13 10.72 25.05
CA LEU A 221 -7.02 10.16 24.05
C LEU A 221 -8.09 9.33 24.77
N VAL A 222 -9.37 9.70 24.58
CA VAL A 222 -10.52 9.03 25.17
C VAL A 222 -11.34 8.42 24.04
N TYR A 223 -11.72 7.15 24.20
CA TYR A 223 -12.64 6.48 23.29
C TYR A 223 -14.07 6.55 23.82
N ASN A 224 -15.01 6.97 22.97
CA ASN A 224 -16.44 7.01 23.28
C ASN A 224 -17.23 6.26 22.20
N SER A 225 -18.19 5.44 22.62
CA SER A 225 -19.09 4.69 21.74
C SER A 225 -20.52 4.78 22.26
N PRO A 226 -21.55 4.87 21.38
CA PRO A 226 -22.95 4.87 21.80
C PRO A 226 -23.43 3.52 22.35
N GLU A 227 -22.69 2.43 22.10
CA GLU A 227 -23.03 1.09 22.57
C GLU A 227 -21.81 0.42 23.22
N GLU A 228 -22.02 -0.37 24.26
CA GLU A 228 -20.97 -1.23 24.78
C GLU A 228 -20.66 -2.37 23.80
N TRP A 229 -19.37 -2.60 23.55
CA TRP A 229 -18.89 -3.68 22.72
C TRP A 229 -17.53 -4.18 23.22
N THR A 230 -17.18 -5.40 22.81
CA THR A 230 -15.96 -6.08 23.23
C THR A 230 -15.21 -6.64 22.03
N VAL A 231 -13.88 -6.68 22.12
CA VAL A 231 -13.03 -7.38 21.16
C VAL A 231 -12.05 -8.27 21.88
N ASN A 232 -12.03 -9.54 21.50
CA ASN A 232 -11.10 -10.54 22.00
C ASN A 232 -10.00 -10.74 20.96
N LEU A 233 -8.75 -10.43 21.32
CA LEU A 233 -7.59 -10.66 20.46
C LEU A 233 -6.88 -11.94 20.91
N PHE A 234 -6.73 -12.87 19.97
CA PHE A 234 -6.05 -14.14 20.20
C PHE A 234 -4.62 -14.07 19.66
N SER A 235 -3.63 -14.21 20.54
CA SER A 235 -2.22 -14.35 20.17
C SER A 235 -1.83 -15.83 20.17
N SER A 236 -1.15 -16.29 19.12
CA SER A 236 -0.58 -17.64 19.09
C SER A 236 0.63 -17.80 20.03
N HIS A 237 1.27 -16.70 20.43
CA HIS A 237 2.50 -16.72 21.22
C HIS A 237 2.38 -15.93 22.55
N GLY A 238 1.19 -15.43 22.89
CA GLY A 238 0.96 -14.60 24.07
C GLY A 238 1.63 -13.21 24.01
N THR A 239 2.13 -12.80 22.85
CA THR A 239 2.79 -11.49 22.65
C THR A 239 1.93 -10.56 21.82
N PHE A 240 2.04 -9.26 22.12
CA PHE A 240 1.60 -8.17 21.27
C PHE A 240 2.81 -7.63 20.49
N PRO A 241 2.68 -7.34 19.19
CA PRO A 241 3.75 -6.70 18.45
C PRO A 241 3.96 -5.29 19.00
N ARG A 242 5.19 -4.79 18.85
CA ARG A 242 5.39 -3.34 18.88
C ARG A 242 4.59 -2.74 17.73
N ILE A 243 3.66 -1.85 18.06
CA ILE A 243 2.77 -1.19 17.09
C ILE A 243 3.58 -0.31 16.13
N TRP A 244 4.79 0.10 16.54
CA TRP A 244 5.71 0.88 15.74
C TRP A 244 7.13 0.31 15.79
N TYR A 245 7.77 0.27 14.62
CA TYR A 245 9.20 0.02 14.45
C TYR A 245 9.77 1.26 13.78
N SER A 246 10.55 2.07 14.49
CA SER A 246 11.40 3.03 13.80
C SER A 246 12.54 2.26 13.13
N SER A 247 12.72 2.42 11.83
CA SER A 247 13.95 2.02 11.14
C SER A 247 15.19 2.75 11.70
N HIS A 248 14.99 3.87 12.41
CA HIS A 248 16.04 4.58 13.15
C HIS A 248 16.28 4.04 14.57
N TYR A 249 15.48 3.07 15.05
CA TYR A 249 15.69 2.46 16.37
C TYR A 249 16.89 1.52 16.34
N LYS A 250 18.05 2.01 16.78
CA LYS A 250 19.17 1.15 17.18
C LYS A 250 18.97 0.77 18.65
N ASP A 251 18.72 -0.52 18.94
CA ASP A 251 18.84 -1.01 20.32
C ASP A 251 20.29 -0.72 20.77
N PRO A 252 20.52 0.00 21.89
CA PRO A 252 21.87 0.22 22.41
C PRO A 252 22.63 -1.07 22.75
N ARG A 253 21.97 -2.24 22.71
CA ARG A 253 22.56 -3.57 22.91
C ARG A 253 22.62 -4.45 21.65
N GLY A 254 22.27 -3.92 20.46
CA GLY A 254 22.44 -4.65 19.19
C GLY A 254 21.57 -5.90 19.01
N HIS A 255 20.57 -6.12 19.86
CA HIS A 255 19.65 -7.26 19.73
C HIS A 255 18.26 -6.77 19.27
N LEU A 256 17.66 -7.48 18.31
CA LEU A 256 16.23 -7.39 18.04
C LEU A 256 15.50 -7.97 19.26
N ASN A 257 15.14 -7.13 20.23
CA ASN A 257 14.33 -7.55 21.37
C ASN A 257 12.87 -7.73 20.93
N GLU A 258 12.56 -8.94 20.44
CA GLU A 258 11.22 -9.35 19.97
C GLU A 258 10.20 -9.57 21.10
N ASN A 259 10.57 -9.41 22.37
CA ASN A 259 9.70 -9.82 23.49
C ASN A 259 9.46 -8.68 24.48
N LEU A 260 8.33 -7.99 24.33
CA LEU A 260 7.63 -7.36 25.45
C LEU A 260 6.52 -8.33 25.88
N ARG A 261 6.70 -8.96 27.04
CA ARG A 261 5.64 -9.70 27.74
C ARG A 261 4.87 -8.72 28.61
N PHE A 262 3.55 -8.69 28.46
CA PHE A 262 2.63 -8.07 29.40
C PHE A 262 2.20 -9.10 30.45
#